data_AF-A0A1N7H492-F1
#
_entry.id   AF-A0A1N7H492-F1
#
_cell.length_a   1.000
_cell.length_b   1.000
_cell.length_c   1.000
_cell.angle_alpha   90.00
_cell.angle_beta   90.00
_cell.angle_gamma   90.00
#
_symmetry.space_group_name_H-M   'P 1'
#
loop_
_entity.id
_entity.type
_entity.pdbx_description
1 polymer ?
#
loop_
_entity_poly.entity_id
_entity_poly.type
_entity_poly.pdbx_seq_one_letter_code
_entity_poly.pdbx_strand_id
1 'polypeptide(L)' 'MSPADVDPSAITTAVAELVEQVDALRGADSDELDLTSLSRQTELLEQAHAVLTEALEQIDRA' A
#
# COMPACT_ATOMS: atom_id res chain seq x y z
N MET A 1 -22.43 3.84 -10.49
CA MET A 1 -21.57 2.77 -9.95
C MET A 1 -22.31 2.21 -8.76
N SER A 2 -22.62 0.92 -8.80
CA SER A 2 -23.28 0.21 -7.70
C SER A 2 -22.20 -0.35 -6.76
N PRO A 3 -22.53 -0.76 -5.52
CA PRO A 3 -21.59 -1.40 -4.57
C PRO A 3 -20.87 -2.67 -5.08
N ALA A 4 -21.20 -3.12 -6.30
CA ALA A 4 -20.55 -4.21 -7.02
C ALA A 4 -19.27 -3.78 -7.79
N ASP A 5 -18.91 -2.49 -7.82
CA ASP A 5 -17.69 -2.00 -8.51
C ASP A 5 -16.41 -2.08 -7.63
N VAL A 6 -16.54 -2.36 -6.33
CA VAL A 6 -15.39 -2.55 -5.44
C VAL A 6 -15.03 -4.03 -5.39
N ASP A 7 -13.85 -4.41 -5.90
CA ASP A 7 -13.31 -5.77 -5.83
C ASP A 7 -12.32 -5.89 -4.66
N PRO A 8 -12.71 -6.51 -3.52
CA PRO A 8 -11.84 -6.66 -2.36
C PRO A 8 -10.58 -7.47 -2.65
N SER A 9 -10.63 -8.40 -3.61
CA SER A 9 -9.47 -9.21 -4.01
C SER A 9 -8.43 -8.34 -4.69
N ALA A 10 -8.85 -7.47 -5.61
CA ALA A 10 -7.95 -6.55 -6.31
C ALA A 10 -7.27 -5.56 -5.34
N ILE A 11 -8.03 -5.02 -4.38
CA ILE A 11 -7.50 -4.12 -3.34
C ILE A 11 -6.48 -4.85 -2.46
N THR A 12 -6.79 -6.07 -2.03
CA THR A 12 -5.89 -6.86 -1.19
C THR A 12 -4.59 -7.19 -1.93
N THR A 13 -4.66 -7.53 -3.22
CA THR A 13 -3.49 -7.75 -4.08
C THR A 13 -2.64 -6.49 -4.18
N ALA A 14 -3.25 -5.33 -4.49
CA ALA A 14 -2.51 -4.07 -4.63
C ALA A 14 -1.79 -3.67 -3.32
N VAL A 15 -2.43 -3.84 -2.17
CA VAL A 15 -1.81 -3.57 -0.87
C VAL A 15 -0.68 -4.56 -0.57
N ALA A 16 -0.86 -5.85 -0.88
CA ALA A 16 0.17 -6.86 -0.68
C ALA A 16 1.43 -6.56 -1.50
N GLU A 17 1.28 -6.14 -2.77
CA GLU A 17 2.40 -5.75 -3.63
C GLU A 17 3.17 -4.54 -3.09
N LEU A 18 2.48 -3.57 -2.50
CA LEU A 18 3.12 -2.40 -1.88
C LEU A 18 3.89 -2.77 -0.61
N VAL A 19 3.33 -3.66 0.21
CA VAL A 19 4.00 -4.16 1.43
C VAL A 19 5.22 -5.02 1.08
N GLU A 20 5.12 -5.87 0.05
CA GLU A 20 6.26 -6.67 -0.43
C GLU A 20 7.43 -5.80 -0.89
N GLN A 21 7.15 -4.67 -1.54
CA GLN A 21 8.17 -3.70 -1.92
C GLN A 21 8.84 -3.04 -0.71
N VAL A 22 8.09 -2.75 0.36
CA VAL A 22 8.63 -2.24 1.63
C VAL A 22 9.54 -3.28 2.28
N ASP A 23 9.12 -4.54 2.33
CA ASP A 23 9.92 -5.63 2.90
C ASP A 23 11.21 -5.87 2.11
N ALA A 24 11.17 -5.74 0.79
CA ALA A 24 12.35 -5.82 -0.06
C ALA A 24 13.36 -4.69 0.22
N LEU A 25 12.88 -3.46 0.44
CA LEU A 25 13.74 -2.32 0.82
C LEU A 25 14.36 -2.56 2.20
N ARG A 26 13.58 -3.06 3.16
CA ARG A 26 14.06 -3.35 4.51
C ARG A 26 15.10 -4.48 4.54
N GLY A 27 15.00 -5.47 3.65
CA GLY A 27 15.98 -6.54 3.51
C GLY A 27 17.29 -6.10 2.85
N ALA A 28 17.27 -5.01 2.08
CA ALA A 28 18.46 -4.48 1.40
C ALA A 28 19.36 -3.67 2.34
N ASP A 29 18.79 -2.99 3.35
CA ASP A 29 19.52 -2.15 4.30
C ASP A 29 19.87 -2.92 5.58
N SER A 30 20.91 -3.75 5.51
CA SER A 30 21.28 -4.62 6.64
C SER A 30 22.24 -3.99 7.66
N ASP A 31 22.87 -2.84 7.39
CA ASP A 31 23.93 -2.32 8.29
C ASP A 31 24.02 -0.78 8.46
N GLU A 32 23.26 0.03 7.72
CA GLU A 32 23.26 1.49 7.90
C GLU A 32 21.86 2.07 7.67
N LEU A 33 21.45 3.06 8.46
CA LEU A 33 20.18 3.75 8.26
C LEU A 33 20.25 4.61 7.00
N ASP A 34 19.78 4.08 5.87
CA ASP A 34 19.59 4.86 4.65
C ASP A 34 18.28 5.66 4.70
N LEU A 35 18.40 6.98 4.87
CA LEU A 35 17.26 7.91 4.87
C LEU A 35 16.52 7.93 3.52
N THR A 36 17.20 7.61 2.42
CA THR A 36 16.59 7.54 1.09
C THR A 36 15.65 6.34 1.00
N SER A 37 16.12 5.17 1.43
CA SER A 37 15.30 3.98 1.57
C SER A 37 14.14 4.18 2.53
N LEU A 38 14.36 4.84 3.68
CA LEU A 38 13.29 5.15 4.64
C LEU A 38 12.21 6.06 4.05
N SER A 39 12.59 7.08 3.27
CA SER A 39 11.65 7.94 2.55
C SER A 39 10.80 7.12 1.59
N ARG A 40 11.43 6.23 0.81
CA ARG A 40 10.74 5.37 -0.16
C ARG A 40 9.79 4.36 0.51
N GLN A 41 10.20 3.79 1.64
CA GLN A 41 9.35 2.91 2.45
C GLN A 41 8.11 3.66 2.95
N THR A 42 8.28 4.92 3.38
CA THR A 42 7.18 5.77 3.84
C THR A 42 6.19 6.06 2.71
N GLU A 43 6.67 6.43 1.52
CA GLU A 43 5.83 6.68 0.34
C GLU A 43 5.00 5.45 -0.06
N LEU A 44 5.60 4.26 -0.05
CA LEU A 44 4.89 3.01 -0.37
C LEU A 44 3.80 2.69 0.66
N LEU A 45 4.06 2.94 1.95
CA LEU A 45 3.07 2.74 3.02
C LEU A 45 1.93 3.75 2.93
N GLU A 46 2.22 5.01 2.61
CA GLU A 46 1.21 6.04 2.35
C GLU A 46 0.34 5.67 1.15
N GLN A 47 0.94 5.14 0.08
CA GLN A 47 0.21 4.65 -1.08
C GLN A 47 -0.71 3.48 -0.72
N ALA A 48 -0.23 2.52 0.08
CA ALA A 48 -1.05 1.39 0.53
C ALA A 48 -2.24 1.87 1.39
N HIS A 49 -1.99 2.83 2.28
CA HIS A 49 -3.04 3.45 3.09
C HIS A 49 -4.06 4.21 2.24
N ALA A 50 -3.62 4.93 1.20
CA ALA A 50 -4.50 5.66 0.30
C ALA A 50 -5.42 4.71 -0.49
N VAL A 51 -4.89 3.61 -1.01
CA VAL A 51 -5.68 2.57 -1.69
C VAL A 51 -6.77 2.00 -0.77
N LEU A 52 -6.43 1.70 0.49
CA LEU A 52 -7.40 1.22 1.47
C LEU A 52 -8.45 2.27 1.82
N THR A 53 -8.04 3.53 1.98
CA THR A 53 -8.95 4.63 2.30
C THR A 53 -9.93 4.86 1.15
N GLU A 54 -9.44 4.92 -0.08
CA GLU A 54 -10.28 5.09 -1.26
C GLU A 54 -11.28 3.94 -1.42
N ALA A 55 -10.83 2.70 -1.20
CA ALA A 55 -11.71 1.54 -1.21
C ALA A 55 -12.83 1.63 -0.15
N LEU A 56 -12.49 2.04 1.07
CA LEU A 56 -13.47 2.22 2.15
C LEU A 56 -14.47 3.33 1.84
N GLU A 57 -14.00 4.46 1.28
CA GLU A 57 -14.88 5.54 0.87
C GLU A 57 -15.81 5.14 -0.28
N GLN A 58 -15.36 4.29 -1.21
CA GLN A 58 -16.21 3.76 -2.27
C GLN A 58 -17.30 2.84 -1.72
N ILE A 59 -16.99 2.03 -0.70
CA ILE A 59 -17.98 1.20 0.00
C ILE A 59 -19.00 2.07 0.74
N ASP A 60 -18.56 3.13 1.44
CA ASP A 60 -19.44 4.03 2.20
C ASP A 60 -20.40 4.83 1.27
N ARG A 61 -19.95 5.14 0.05
CA ARG A 61 -20.73 5.89 -0.95
C ARG A 61 -21.70 5.03 -1.77
N ALA A 62 -21.69 3.71 -1.62
CA ALA A 62 -22.42 2.78 -2.47
C ALA A 62 -23.69 2.20 -1.83
#